data_AF-A0AAD1RFX7-F1
#
_entry.id   AF-A0AAD1RFX7-F1
#
_cell.length_a   1.000
_cell.length_b   1.000
_cell.length_c   1.000
_cell.angle_alpha   90.00
_cell.angle_beta   90.00
_cell.angle_gamma   90.00
#
_symmetry.space_group_name_H-M   'P 1'
#
loop_
_entity.id
_entity.type
_entity.pdbx_description
1 polymer ?
#
loop_
_entity_poly.entity_id
_entity_poly.type
_entity_poly.pdbx_seq_one_letter_code
_entity_poly.pdbx_strand_id
1 'polypeptide(L)' 'MGQVEHQVAAYADDILFFLEQPRTSIPNLLEAFRKYNLVSNLKLNLSKSEAMPVTRAPKHLHKLLSQFPFKLREDKL' A
#
# COMPACT_ATOMS: atom_id res chain seq x y z
N MET A 1 9.17 43.81 4.50
CA MET A 1 9.34 42.76 3.47
C MET A 1 8.64 41.52 4.00
N GLY A 2 7.43 41.24 3.52
CA GLY A 2 6.64 40.09 3.99
C GLY A 2 7.09 38.83 3.27
N GLN A 3 7.63 37.86 4.01
CA GLN A 3 7.87 36.53 3.48
C GLN A 3 6.51 35.86 3.25
N VAL A 4 6.21 35.53 1.99
CA VAL A 4 5.06 34.70 1.66
C VAL A 4 5.46 33.26 1.93
N GLU A 5 4.95 32.71 3.03
CA GLU A 5 5.14 31.31 3.37
C GLU A 5 4.04 30.48 2.71
N HIS A 6 4.41 29.67 1.72
CA HIS A 6 3.50 28.72 1.07
C HIS A 6 3.68 27.34 1.70
N GLN A 7 2.88 27.00 2.71
CA GLN A 7 2.78 25.63 3.20
C GLN A 7 1.69 24.89 2.43
N VAL A 8 2.09 24.14 1.40
CA VAL A 8 1.20 23.17 0.74
C VAL A 8 1.31 21.84 1.48
N ALA A 9 0.34 21.54 2.33
CA ALA A 9 0.16 20.19 2.86
C ALA A 9 -0.62 19.36 1.83
N ALA A 10 0.09 18.69 0.93
CA ALA A 10 -0.50 17.71 0.03
C ALA A 10 -0.65 16.38 0.78
N TYR A 11 -1.82 16.14 1.38
CA TYR A 11 -2.22 14.79 1.77
C TYR A 11 -2.78 14.10 0.52
N ALA A 12 -2.06 13.11 -0.01
CA ALA A 12 -2.62 12.24 -1.05
C ALA A 12 -3.60 11.25 -0.41
N ASP A 13 -4.67 10.92 -1.13
CA ASP A 13 -5.63 9.87 -0.72
C ASP A 13 -5.00 8.46 -0.74
N ASP A 14 -3.89 8.30 -1.47
CA ASP A 14 -3.18 7.05 -1.65
C ASP A 14 -1.89 7.00 -0.80
N ILE A 15 -1.63 5.85 -0.17
CA ILE A 15 -0.42 5.57 0.60
C ILE A 15 0.37 4.45 -0.09
N LEU A 16 1.67 4.67 -0.29
CA LEU A 16 2.58 3.69 -0.88
C LEU A 16 3.42 3.01 0.21
N PHE A 17 3.50 1.68 0.19
CA PHE A 17 4.31 0.88 1.10
C PHE A 17 5.35 0.07 0.32
N PHE A 18 6.59 0.09 0.79
CA PHE A 18 7.64 -0.84 0.37
C PHE A 18 7.78 -1.94 1.41
N LEU A 19 7.48 -3.18 1.01
CA LEU A 19 7.42 -4.31 1.91
C LEU A 19 8.44 -5.37 1.49
N GLU A 20 9.27 -5.78 2.44
CA GLU A 20 10.06 -7.00 2.32
C GLU A 20 9.29 -8.19 2.92
N GLN A 21 9.65 -9.40 2.48
CA GLN A 21 9.06 -10.65 2.99
C GLN A 21 7.52 -10.65 2.97
N PRO A 22 6.87 -10.54 1.80
CA PRO A 22 5.42 -10.33 1.66
C PRO A 22 4.55 -11.41 2.31
N ARG A 23 5.11 -12.59 2.59
CA ARG A 23 4.43 -13.68 3.31
C ARG A 23 4.11 -13.29 4.77
N THR A 24 4.95 -12.49 5.40
CA THR A 24 4.80 -12.06 6.80
C THR A 24 4.33 -10.61 6.90
N SER A 25 4.87 -9.72 6.06
CA SER A 25 4.58 -8.28 6.15
C SER A 25 3.17 -7.90 5.69
N ILE A 26 2.62 -8.52 4.64
CA ILE A 26 1.27 -8.21 4.16
C ILE A 26 0.19 -8.56 5.19
N PRO A 27 0.17 -9.79 5.78
CA PRO A 27 -0.80 -10.10 6.84
C PRO A 27 -0.71 -9.13 8.03
N ASN A 28 0.51 -8.80 8.47
CA ASN A 28 0.72 -7.88 9.58
C ASN A 28 0.22 -6.46 9.24
N LEU A 29 0.44 -6.00 8.02
CA LEU A 29 -0.06 -4.71 7.53
C LEU A 29 -1.60 -4.68 7.51
N LEU A 30 -2.24 -5.74 7.00
CA LEU A 30 -3.70 -5.85 7.00
C LEU A 30 -4.28 -5.87 8.43
N GLU A 31 -3.59 -6.50 9.38
CA GLU A 31 -3.98 -6.45 10.79
C GLU A 31 -3.85 -5.04 11.37
N ALA A 32 -2.76 -4.33 11.06
CA ALA A 32 -2.56 -2.96 11.49
C ALA A 32 -3.65 -2.04 10.91
N PHE A 33 -3.99 -2.19 9.64
CA PHE A 33 -5.10 -1.50 8.99
C PHE A 33 -6.45 -1.79 9.64
N ARG A 34 -6.71 -3.06 9.98
CA ARG A 34 -7.93 -3.43 10.71
C ARG A 34 -8.01 -2.72 12.06
N LYS A 35 -6.91 -2.67 12.82
CA LYS A 35 -6.83 -1.96 14.11
C LYS A 35 -7.00 -0.45 13.94
N TYR A 36 -6.34 0.11 12.93
CA TYR A 36 -6.42 1.53 12.62
C TYR A 36 -7.85 1.95 12.25
N ASN A 37 -8.52 1.18 11.38
CA ASN A 37 -9.91 1.45 10.99
C ASN A 37 -10.88 1.45 12.17
N LEU A 38 -10.61 0.68 13.24
CA LEU A 38 -11.44 0.67 14.45
C LEU A 38 -11.36 1.97 15.25
N VAL A 39 -10.28 2.75 15.10
CA VAL A 39 -10.03 3.95 15.92
C VAL A 39 -10.05 5.25 15.12
N SER A 40 -9.80 5.21 13.81
CA SER A 40 -9.61 6.42 12.98
C SER A 40 -10.86 6.85 12.21
N ASN A 41 -11.90 6.02 12.14
CA ASN A 41 -13.04 6.18 11.22
C ASN A 41 -12.65 6.33 9.73
N LEU A 42 -11.40 6.01 9.37
CA LEU A 42 -10.95 6.01 7.98
C LEU A 42 -11.23 4.65 7.33
N LYS A 43 -11.71 4.70 6.08
CA LYS A 43 -12.03 3.51 5.29
C LYS A 43 -10.97 3.27 4.24
N LEU A 44 -10.09 2.31 4.51
CA LEU A 44 -9.14 1.83 3.51
C LEU A 44 -9.85 1.03 2.41
N ASN A 45 -9.57 1.36 1.16
CA ASN A 45 -10.18 0.71 0.00
C ASN A 45 -9.25 -0.32 -0.64
N LEU A 46 -9.13 -1.49 0.00
CA LEU A 46 -8.18 -2.53 -0.41
C LEU A 46 -8.44 -3.05 -1.84
N SER A 47 -9.69 -3.00 -2.33
CA SER A 47 -10.02 -3.43 -3.70
C SER A 47 -9.56 -2.44 -4.78
N LYS A 48 -9.24 -1.20 -4.40
CA LYS A 48 -8.54 -0.22 -5.25
C LYS A 48 -7.03 -0.24 -5.03
N SER A 49 -6.53 -0.82 -3.94
CA SER A 49 -5.10 -0.94 -3.67
C SER A 49 -4.41 -1.91 -4.64
N GLU A 50 -3.19 -1.56 -5.02
CA GLU A 50 -2.40 -2.32 -5.98
C GLU A 50 -1.17 -2.92 -5.28
N ALA A 51 -0.81 -4.16 -5.65
CA ALA A 51 0.42 -4.81 -5.26
C ALA A 51 1.32 -4.92 -6.50
N MET A 52 2.52 -4.34 -6.41
CA MET A 52 3.48 -4.31 -7.51
C MET A 52 4.82 -4.87 -7.05
N PRO A 53 5.32 -5.96 -7.66
CA PRO A 53 6.67 -6.42 -7.38
C PRO A 53 7.71 -5.46 -7.96
N VAL A 54 8.57 -4.90 -7.11
CA VAL A 54 9.59 -3.89 -7.48
C VAL A 54 10.77 -4.51 -8.26
N THR A 55 10.96 -5.82 -8.15
CA THR A 55 12.01 -6.58 -8.85
C THR A 55 11.40 -7.70 -9.66
N ARG A 56 12.16 -8.30 -10.58
CA ARG A 56 11.75 -9.48 -11.35
C ARG A 56 11.29 -10.61 -10.41
N ALA A 57 9.98 -10.68 -10.23
CA ALA A 57 9.38 -11.50 -9.21
C ALA A 57 9.33 -12.96 -9.66
N PRO A 58 9.72 -13.91 -8.80
CA PRO A 58 9.55 -15.31 -9.13
C PRO A 58 8.05 -15.65 -9.17
N LYS A 59 7.64 -16.62 -10.01
CA LYS A 59 6.23 -17.00 -10.20
C LYS A 59 5.49 -17.30 -8.88
N HIS A 60 6.19 -17.82 -7.88
CA HIS A 60 5.61 -18.10 -6.57
C HIS A 60 5.19 -16.84 -5.82
N LEU A 61 5.86 -15.70 -6.06
CA LEU A 61 5.50 -14.42 -5.47
C LEU A 61 4.18 -13.90 -6.07
N HIS A 62 3.99 -14.00 -7.39
CA HIS A 62 2.71 -13.67 -8.02
C HIS A 62 1.56 -14.51 -7.45
N LYS A 63 1.77 -15.82 -7.28
CA LYS A 63 0.80 -16.73 -6.66
C LYS A 63 0.53 -16.39 -5.19
N LEU A 64 1.52 -15.89 -4.46
CA LEU A 64 1.34 -15.44 -3.08
C LEU A 64 0.53 -14.14 -3.05
N LEU A 65 0.87 -13.17 -3.89
CA LEU A 65 0.20 -11.87 -3.95
C LEU A 65 -1.28 -12.00 -4.37
N SER A 66 -1.61 -12.96 -5.23
CA SER A 66 -3.00 -13.24 -5.62
C SER A 66 -3.88 -13.80 -4.49
N GLN A 67 -3.30 -14.13 -3.32
CA GLN A 67 -4.06 -14.57 -2.14
C GLN A 67 -4.56 -13.39 -1.28
N PHE A 68 -4.07 -12.17 -1.56
CA PHE A 68 -4.40 -10.98 -0.81
C PHE A 68 -5.44 -10.12 -1.56
N PRO A 69 -6.15 -9.21 -0.86
CA PRO A 69 -7.26 -8.44 -1.46
C PRO A 69 -6.83 -7.32 -2.40
N PHE A 70 -5.60 -7.36 -2.92
CA PHE A 70 -5.01 -6.32 -3.77
C PHE A 70 -5.11 -6.69 -5.25
N LYS A 71 -5.14 -5.68 -6.11
CA LYS A 71 -4.93 -5.89 -7.56
C LYS A 71 -3.45 -6.09 -7.83
N LEU A 72 -3.08 -7.24 -8.39
CA LEU A 72 -1.71 -7.46 -8.85
C LEU A 72 -1.47 -6.65 -10.13
N ARG A 73 -0.45 -5.78 -10.10
CA ARG A 73 0.06 -5.07 -11.28
C ARG A 73 1.42 -5.66 -11.65
N GLU A 74 1.57 -5.99 -12.91
CA GLU A 74 2.87 -6.29 -13.49
C GLU A 74 3.47 -5.00 -14.03
N ASP A 75 4.75 -4.78 -13.74
CA ASP A 75 5.48 -3.68 -14.33
C ASP A 75 5.79 -4.03 -15.79
N LYS A 76 5.34 -3.20 -16.74
CA LYS A 76 5.75 -3.30 -18.14
C LYS A 76 7.07 -2.54 -18.28
N LEU A 77 8.15 -3.16 -17.81
CA LEU A 77 9.51 -2.72 -18.15
C LEU A 77 9.93 -3.33 -19.49
#